data_AF-A0A0G1TSZ8-F1
#
_entry.id   AF-A0A0G1TSZ8-F1
#
_cell.length_a   1.000
_cell.length_b   1.000
_cell.length_c   1.000
_cell.angle_alpha   90.00
_cell.angle_beta   90.00
_cell.angle_gamma   90.00
#
_symmetry.space_group_name_H-M   'P 1'
#
loop_
_entity.id
_entity.type
_entity.pdbx_description
1 polymer ?
#
loop_
_entity_poly.entity_id
_entity_poly.type
_entity_poly.pdbx_seq_one_letter_code
_entity_poly.pdbx_strand_id
1 'polypeptide(L)'
;MSCNLGVHLVHNALNLTLLEQAPTRKGYGEGLLEVGEKDPRVMALCADLTESTQTHLFAKKFPERFIEMGVAEQNMAAVAAGLANYGKIPFIASYATFSPGRNWDQIRTTICYND
;
A
#
# COMPACT_ATOMS: atom_id res chain seq x y z
N MET A 1 -34.84 -2.32 -6.65
CA MET A 1 -33.45 -2.82 -6.55
C MET A 1 -33.54 -4.36 -6.57
N SER A 2 -33.42 -4.97 -7.76
CA SER A 2 -33.54 -6.43 -7.91
C SER A 2 -32.22 -7.08 -7.51
N CYS A 3 -32.19 -7.80 -6.39
CA CYS A 3 -31.04 -8.62 -6.02
C CYS A 3 -30.87 -9.71 -7.09
N ASN A 4 -29.69 -9.79 -7.72
CA ASN A 4 -29.42 -10.78 -8.75
C ASN A 4 -29.25 -12.16 -8.08
N LEU A 5 -30.29 -13.01 -8.13
CA LEU A 5 -30.34 -14.32 -7.47
C LEU A 5 -29.28 -15.32 -7.98
N GLY A 6 -28.58 -15.02 -9.09
CA GLY A 6 -27.49 -15.85 -9.63
C GLY A 6 -26.09 -15.52 -9.09
N VAL A 7 -25.94 -14.52 -8.22
CA VAL A 7 -24.64 -14.18 -7.62
C VAL A 7 -24.40 -15.10 -6.42
N HIS A 8 -23.76 -16.23 -6.67
CA HIS A 8 -23.23 -17.08 -5.60
C HIS A 8 -21.81 -16.63 -5.25
N LEU A 9 -21.47 -16.67 -3.96
CA LEU A 9 -20.06 -16.69 -3.55
C LEU A 9 -19.41 -17.89 -4.25
N VAL A 10 -18.20 -17.70 -4.78
CA VAL A 10 -17.42 -18.78 -5.42
C VAL A 10 -17.48 -19.99 -4.50
N HIS A 11 -18.08 -21.09 -4.96
CA HIS A 11 -18.47 -22.24 -4.11
C HIS A 11 -17.31 -22.85 -3.33
N ASN A 12 -16.07 -22.57 -3.73
CA ASN A 12 -14.83 -23.05 -3.13
C ASN A 12 -13.93 -21.93 -2.58
N ALA A 13 -14.45 -20.72 -2.36
CA ALA A 13 -13.65 -19.58 -1.90
C ALA A 13 -12.88 -19.84 -0.58
N LEU A 14 -13.39 -20.75 0.26
CA LEU A 14 -12.79 -21.14 1.53
C LEU A 14 -12.06 -22.49 1.47
N ASN A 15 -11.97 -23.10 0.29
CA ASN A 15 -11.31 -24.38 0.12
C ASN A 15 -9.79 -24.18 0.01
N LEU A 16 -9.13 -24.16 1.17
CA LEU A 16 -7.69 -23.89 1.31
C LEU A 16 -6.80 -24.94 0.63
N THR A 17 -7.32 -26.13 0.29
CA THR A 17 -6.54 -27.15 -0.44
C THR A 17 -6.57 -26.94 -1.95
N LEU A 18 -7.51 -26.15 -2.48
CA LEU A 18 -7.60 -25.82 -3.91
C LEU A 18 -6.93 -24.49 -4.27
N LEU A 19 -6.59 -23.66 -3.27
CA LEU A 19 -6.05 -22.32 -3.47
C LEU A 19 -4.58 -22.27 -3.02
N GLU A 20 -3.70 -21.81 -3.93
CA GLU A 20 -2.30 -21.54 -3.59
C GLU A 20 -2.23 -20.54 -2.43
N GLN A 21 -1.58 -20.94 -1.33
CA GLN A 21 -1.42 -20.09 -0.16
C GLN A 21 -0.13 -19.28 -0.29
N ALA A 22 -0.28 -17.97 -0.35
CA ALA A 22 0.83 -17.02 -0.34
C ALA A 22 0.62 -15.96 0.75
N PRO A 23 1.70 -15.42 1.34
CA PRO A 23 1.59 -14.29 2.27
C PRO A 23 0.93 -13.10 1.58
N THR A 24 -0.02 -12.45 2.24
CA THR A 24 -0.74 -11.28 1.69
C THR A 24 0.19 -10.15 1.25
N ARG A 25 1.31 -9.97 1.96
CA ARG A 25 2.37 -9.02 1.58
C ARG A 25 2.96 -9.26 0.20
N LYS A 26 3.02 -10.52 -0.26
CA LYS A 26 3.51 -10.87 -1.61
C LYS A 26 2.56 -10.29 -2.66
N GLY A 27 1.26 -10.52 -2.47
CA GLY A 27 0.22 -9.94 -3.32
C GLY A 27 0.22 -8.40 -3.28
N TYR A 28 0.49 -7.78 -2.12
CA TYR A 28 0.68 -6.33 -2.03
C TYR A 28 1.86 -5.85 -2.89
N GLY A 29 3.03 -6.47 -2.79
CA GLY A 29 4.21 -6.09 -3.56
C GLY A 29 4.01 -6.25 -5.08
N GLU A 30 3.40 -7.37 -5.50
CA GLU A 30 3.06 -7.65 -6.90
C GLU A 30 2.00 -6.68 -7.42
N GLY A 31 0.94 -6.43 -6.66
CA GLY A 31 -0.11 -5.48 -7.03
C GLY A 31 0.39 -4.03 -7.09
N LEU A 32 1.27 -3.63 -6.17
CA LEU A 32 1.89 -2.31 -6.19
C LEU A 32 2.76 -2.13 -7.44
N LEU A 33 3.52 -3.16 -7.83
CA LEU A 33 4.29 -3.16 -9.07
C LEU A 33 3.38 -3.02 -10.30
N GLU A 34 2.30 -3.80 -10.36
CA GLU A 34 1.32 -3.79 -11.45
C GLU A 34 0.65 -2.42 -11.59
N VAL A 35 0.19 -1.83 -10.49
CA VAL A 35 -0.42 -0.49 -10.48
C VAL A 35 0.62 0.58 -10.83
N GLY A 36 1.87 0.40 -10.41
CA GLY A 36 3.00 1.23 -10.80
C GLY A 36 3.27 1.25 -12.30
N GLU A 37 3.11 0.12 -12.99
CA GLU A 37 3.24 0.03 -14.44
C GLU A 37 2.11 0.77 -15.18
N LYS A 38 0.91 0.74 -14.61
CA LYS A 38 -0.30 1.32 -15.22
C LYS A 38 -0.41 2.83 -15.02
N ASP A 39 0.13 3.37 -13.93
CA ASP A 39 0.02 4.79 -13.60
C ASP A 39 1.37 5.39 -13.16
N PRO A 40 1.93 6.36 -13.90
CA PRO A 40 3.20 7.02 -13.55
C PRO A 40 3.11 7.89 -12.29
N ARG A 41 1.90 8.22 -11.82
CA ARG A 41 1.68 9.01 -10.59
C ARG A 41 1.87 8.18 -9.32
N VAL A 42 1.82 6.85 -9.43
CA VAL A 42 2.01 5.95 -8.29
C VAL A 42 3.43 6.04 -7.79
N MET A 43 3.55 6.21 -6.48
CA MET A 43 4.82 6.26 -5.75
C MET A 43 4.75 5.33 -4.54
N ALA A 44 5.90 4.81 -4.14
CA ALA A 44 6.00 3.93 -2.97
C ALA A 44 6.96 4.54 -1.95
N LEU A 45 6.52 4.62 -0.69
CA LEU A 45 7.33 5.08 0.42
C LEU A 45 7.45 3.96 1.46
N CYS A 46 8.64 3.75 2.00
CA CYS A 46 8.87 2.74 3.04
C CYS A 46 9.62 3.32 4.24
N ALA A 47 9.45 2.69 5.40
CA ALA A 47 10.11 3.07 6.64
C ALA A 47 11.12 2.00 7.10
N ASP A 48 12.22 1.83 6.36
CA ASP A 48 13.31 0.86 6.58
C ASP A 48 12.87 -0.62 6.60
N LEU A 49 11.79 -0.94 5.88
CA LEU A 49 11.16 -2.26 5.88
C LEU A 49 10.93 -2.79 4.45
N THR A 50 11.76 -2.36 3.51
CA THR A 50 11.54 -2.49 2.06
C THR A 50 11.48 -3.94 1.57
N GLU A 51 12.33 -4.82 2.10
CA GLU A 51 12.26 -6.25 1.80
C GLU A 51 11.05 -6.91 2.46
N SER A 52 10.81 -6.61 3.74
CA SER A 52 9.76 -7.28 4.51
C SER A 52 8.35 -6.91 4.06
N THR A 53 8.14 -5.67 3.63
CA THR A 53 6.87 -5.17 3.08
C THR A 53 6.70 -5.51 1.60
N GLN A 54 7.69 -6.15 0.96
CA GLN A 54 7.70 -6.48 -0.47
C GLN A 54 7.72 -5.27 -1.42
N THR A 55 7.91 -4.05 -0.91
CA THR A 55 8.03 -2.83 -1.74
C THR A 55 9.33 -2.79 -2.55
N HIS A 56 10.33 -3.63 -2.21
CA HIS A 56 11.56 -3.78 -2.99
C HIS A 56 11.32 -4.13 -4.46
N LEU A 57 10.20 -4.80 -4.80
CA LEU A 57 9.83 -5.09 -6.19
C LEU A 57 9.58 -3.80 -6.97
N PHE A 58 8.83 -2.87 -6.37
CA PHE A 58 8.58 -1.54 -6.93
C PHE A 58 9.86 -0.70 -6.97
N ALA A 59 10.64 -0.71 -5.89
CA ALA A 59 11.90 0.04 -5.80
C ALA A 59 12.91 -0.33 -6.88
N LYS A 60 13.05 -1.64 -7.17
CA LYS A 60 13.95 -2.13 -8.23
C LYS A 60 13.52 -1.70 -9.63
N LYS A 61 12.21 -1.67 -9.89
CA LYS A 61 11.67 -1.32 -11.23
C LYS A 61 11.55 0.19 -11.44
N PHE A 62 11.21 0.93 -10.39
CA PHE A 62 10.93 2.36 -10.44
C PHE A 62 11.70 3.12 -9.34
N PRO A 63 13.04 3.15 -9.40
CA PRO A 63 13.86 3.77 -8.34
C PRO A 63 13.52 5.25 -8.14
N GLU A 64 13.22 5.99 -9.21
CA GLU A 64 12.83 7.41 -9.16
C GLU A 64 11.44 7.66 -8.55
N ARG A 65 10.64 6.61 -8.32
CA ARG A 65 9.29 6.69 -7.72
C ARG A 65 9.20 5.99 -6.37
N PHE A 66 10.34 5.54 -5.85
CA PHE A 66 10.46 4.93 -4.54
C PHE A 66 11.22 5.87 -3.60
N ILE A 67 10.70 6.08 -2.38
CA ILE A 67 11.34 6.92 -1.38
C ILE A 67 11.52 6.12 -0.09
N GLU A 68 12.77 5.93 0.32
CA GLU A 68 13.11 5.37 1.62
C GLU A 68 13.09 6.49 2.67
N MET A 69 12.22 6.35 3.67
CA MET A 69 12.01 7.34 4.72
C MET A 69 12.73 6.98 6.03
N GLY A 70 13.37 5.82 6.11
CA GLY A 70 13.98 5.32 7.34
C GLY A 70 12.93 5.10 8.45
N VAL A 71 13.36 4.99 9.70
CA VAL A 71 12.48 4.74 10.85
C VAL A 71 11.74 6.02 11.30
N ALA A 72 11.02 6.66 10.36
CA ALA A 72 10.35 7.95 10.52
C ALA A 72 8.92 7.93 9.98
N GLU A 73 8.05 7.09 10.57
CA GLU A 73 6.68 6.91 10.08
C GLU A 73 5.84 8.18 10.10
N GLN A 74 6.08 9.09 11.06
CA GLN A 74 5.38 10.39 11.12
C GLN A 74 5.71 11.23 9.89
N ASN A 75 7.00 11.33 9.56
CA ASN A 75 7.47 12.07 8.40
C ASN A 75 6.97 11.42 7.09
N MET A 76 6.99 10.09 7.01
CA MET A 76 6.47 9.35 5.86
C MET A 76 5.00 9.68 5.58
N ALA A 77 4.14 9.75 6.60
CA ALA A 77 2.74 10.12 6.42
C ALA A 77 2.58 11.58 5.95
N ALA A 78 3.32 12.52 6.52
CA ALA A 78 3.26 13.93 6.13
C ALA A 78 3.77 14.17 4.69
N VAL A 79 4.89 13.53 4.31
CA VAL A 79 5.41 13.59 2.94
C VAL A 79 4.43 12.98 1.95
N ALA A 80 3.82 11.83 2.29
CA ALA A 80 2.79 11.22 1.46
C ALA A 80 1.58 12.16 1.27
N ALA A 81 1.13 12.85 2.32
CA ALA A 81 0.07 13.86 2.20
C ALA A 81 0.45 14.96 1.19
N GLY A 82 1.68 15.49 1.28
CA GLY A 82 2.18 16.48 0.34
C GLY A 82 2.24 15.97 -1.10
N LEU A 83 2.74 14.75 -1.31
CA LEU A 83 2.78 14.10 -2.63
C LEU A 83 1.38 13.94 -3.23
N ALA A 84 0.41 13.51 -2.42
CA ALA A 84 -0.99 13.40 -2.83
C ALA A 84 -1.55 14.76 -3.27
N ASN A 85 -1.27 15.83 -2.51
CA ASN A 85 -1.69 17.19 -2.85
C ASN A 85 -1.13 17.67 -4.21
N TYR A 86 0.06 17.22 -4.59
CA TYR A 86 0.67 17.51 -5.90
C TYR A 86 0.34 16.46 -6.98
N GLY A 87 -0.77 15.74 -6.83
CA GLY A 87 -1.31 14.85 -7.87
C GLY A 87 -0.58 13.51 -8.01
N LYS A 88 0.21 13.10 -7.02
CA LYS A 88 0.79 11.74 -6.95
C LYS A 88 -0.16 10.80 -6.21
N ILE A 89 0.11 9.49 -6.30
CA ILE A 89 -0.64 8.44 -5.59
C ILE A 89 0.35 7.67 -4.71
N PRO A 90 0.62 8.16 -3.49
CA PRO A 90 1.63 7.56 -2.61
C PRO A 90 1.06 6.37 -1.83
N PHE A 91 1.77 5.25 -1.88
CA PHE A 91 1.56 4.08 -1.02
C PHE A 91 2.65 4.06 0.05
N ILE A 92 2.26 4.26 1.32
CA ILE A 92 3.19 4.17 2.47
C ILE A 92 3.20 2.75 3.03
N ALA A 93 4.38 2.22 3.32
CA ALA A 93 4.57 0.86 3.82
C ALA A 93 5.40 0.83 5.11
N SER A 94 4.79 0.35 6.19
CA SER A 94 5.44 -0.02 7.46
C SER A 94 4.65 -1.15 8.12
N TYR A 95 5.12 -1.68 9.25
CA TYR A 95 4.36 -2.65 10.03
C TYR A 95 3.19 -2.00 10.76
N ALA A 96 2.12 -2.77 10.96
CA ALA A 96 0.90 -2.31 11.63
C ALA A 96 1.16 -1.72 13.04
N THR A 97 2.14 -2.24 13.77
CA THR A 97 2.56 -1.71 15.07
C THR A 97 3.09 -0.28 14.99
N PHE A 98 3.76 0.08 13.89
CA PHE A 98 4.36 1.41 13.70
C PHE A 98 3.48 2.35 12.89
N SER A 99 2.76 1.84 11.88
CA SER A 99 1.73 2.58 11.17
C SER A 99 0.42 1.80 11.25
N PRO A 100 -0.57 2.29 12.02
CA PRO A 100 -0.71 3.68 12.47
C PRO A 100 -0.04 4.08 13.79
N GLY A 101 0.54 3.17 14.59
CA GLY A 101 0.90 3.45 16.00
C GLY A 101 1.73 4.73 16.25
N ARG A 102 2.75 4.99 15.43
CA ARG A 102 3.64 6.16 15.55
C ARG A 102 3.14 7.39 14.81
N ASN A 103 2.42 7.22 13.69
CA ASN A 103 2.01 8.28 12.78
C ASN A 103 0.51 8.55 12.75
N TRP A 104 -0.20 8.10 13.78
CA TRP A 104 -1.65 8.26 13.91
C TRP A 104 -2.10 9.71 13.80
N ASP A 105 -1.38 10.63 14.47
CA ASP A 105 -1.73 12.05 14.44
C ASP A 105 -1.58 12.65 13.03
N GLN A 106 -0.51 12.30 12.30
CA GLN A 106 -0.29 12.76 10.93
C GLN A 106 -1.32 12.16 9.96
N ILE A 107 -1.66 10.87 10.10
CA ILE A 107 -2.74 10.25 9.31
C ILE A 107 -4.05 11.01 9.56
N ARG A 108 -4.39 11.26 10.83
CA ARG A 108 -5.64 11.92 11.18
C ARG A 108 -5.67 13.36 10.65
N THR A 109 -4.72 14.18 11.07
CA THR A 109 -4.77 15.64 10.86
C THR A 109 -4.28 16.06 9.47
N THR A 110 -3.26 15.38 8.93
CA THR A 110 -2.58 15.80 7.69
C THR A 110 -3.09 15.06 6.46
N ILE A 111 -3.65 13.84 6.62
CA ILE A 111 -4.21 13.07 5.50
C ILE A 111 -5.74 13.13 5.51
N CYS A 112 -6.41 12.78 6.61
CA CYS A 112 -7.87 12.64 6.62
C CYS A 112 -8.63 13.97 6.72
N TYR A 113 -8.15 14.93 7.51
CA TYR A 113 -8.79 16.24 7.69
C TYR A 113 -8.32 17.32 6.72
N ASN A 114 -7.48 16.95 5.75
CA ASN A 114 -6.89 17.89 4.81
C ASN A 114 -7.85 18.08 3.61
N ASP A 115 -8.24 19.33 3.34
CA ASP A 115 -9.16 19.72 2.25
C ASP A 115 -8.40 20.12 0.97
#